data_AF-A0A9E5VVF5-F1
#
_entry.id   AF-A0A9E5VVF5-F1
#
_cell.length_a   1.000
_cell.length_b   1.000
_cell.length_c   1.000
_cell.angle_alpha   90.00
_cell.angle_beta   90.00
_cell.angle_gamma   90.00
#
_symmetry.space_group_name_H-M   'P 1'
#
loop_
_entity.id
_entity.type
_entity.pdbx_description
1 polymer ?
#
loop_
_entity_poly.entity_id
_entity_poly.type
_entity_poly.pdbx_seq_one_letter_code
_entity_poly.pdbx_strand_id
1 'polypeptide(L)'
;DNVEIDGQVNMALAPRQPGSSIKPFVYLAAFEQPSRPPAERWTPGTLIADIEEPFPDGANPPYVPTNYDNREHGMVTVRAALANSYNIPAVRALQTAGLPAFLELAQRLGISTLTRPDYGLGLGLGAGEIPLLELTAAYGILANGGKRVSPVSILKIADAEGRALCDVAEGRPCQPAAGAGDQVVSAADAFLLTDILSDNAARTPAFGANSVLRLDRPAAVKTGTTNDVRDNLTVGYTPQLVAGVWIGNADNSEMVGLSGISGAGPIWNQFMTAALAGEPGETFAPPPDVSQVEVCADTGVRFGPACPASRLEWFAGDRPPLPPEQDLYQIVRLDKLTGRLATEFTPDEAMEEKIFKVYPEKYRDWAEAHGIPQPPVDASDVFTFEPELTIRQPVEGEVVSGVVQVYGTANAPAFAAYHLEYGVSHDPGAFSLPIAGPFPAPVLDGFLGEWDVRGLHDGPHTLRLVVQDTFGHAYEARIRVFVEQPTPTPEPTLTWTPEPTLTFTPEPTVTFTPEPTLTVAPEPPTPEPTWTPEPEPTPTPEAELEPTPTEAPPQPTPTWTPQGEVMPAETPEPTWTPEESVAPEETPTEPAAEGRLRPRRPPRNARPTESTHAFTADAT
;
A
#
# COMPACT_ATOMS: atom_id res chain seq x y z
N ASP A 1 -46.37 -22.33 16.32
CA ASP A 1 -45.12 -22.09 17.08
C ASP A 1 -44.39 -23.40 17.27
N ASN A 2 -43.21 -23.55 16.65
CA ASN A 2 -42.38 -24.74 16.79
C ASN A 2 -41.18 -24.41 17.68
N VAL A 3 -41.23 -24.88 18.93
CA VAL A 3 -40.19 -24.64 19.96
C VAL A 3 -38.88 -25.35 19.60
N GLU A 4 -38.90 -26.40 18.79
CA GLU A 4 -37.69 -27.15 18.41
C GLU A 4 -36.74 -26.36 17.49
N ILE A 5 -37.21 -25.29 16.86
CA ILE A 5 -36.42 -24.43 15.96
C ILE A 5 -36.42 -22.96 16.38
N ASP A 6 -36.78 -22.68 17.64
CA ASP A 6 -36.78 -21.31 18.17
C ASP A 6 -37.63 -20.31 17.34
N GLY A 7 -38.74 -20.75 16.76
CA GLY A 7 -39.58 -19.92 15.86
C GLY A 7 -40.24 -18.69 16.50
N GLN A 8 -40.10 -18.51 17.82
CA GLN A 8 -40.53 -17.32 18.55
C GLN A 8 -39.42 -16.25 18.65
N VAL A 9 -38.19 -16.56 18.25
CA VAL A 9 -37.06 -15.63 18.28
C VAL A 9 -37.26 -14.57 17.20
N ASN A 10 -37.27 -13.30 17.63
CA ASN A 10 -37.24 -12.18 16.71
C ASN A 10 -35.83 -12.04 16.13
N MET A 11 -35.62 -12.66 14.96
CA MET A 11 -34.35 -12.64 14.24
C MET A 11 -33.89 -11.24 13.82
N ALA A 12 -34.78 -10.23 13.81
CA ALA A 12 -34.36 -8.86 13.57
C ALA A 12 -33.55 -8.26 14.74
N LEU A 13 -33.71 -8.81 15.95
CA LEU A 13 -33.08 -8.35 17.19
C LEU A 13 -31.99 -9.30 17.69
N ALA A 14 -31.97 -10.55 17.21
CA ALA A 14 -30.93 -11.51 17.55
C ALA A 14 -29.61 -11.15 16.84
N PRO A 15 -28.47 -11.08 17.57
CA PRO A 15 -27.17 -10.88 16.95
C PRO A 15 -26.83 -12.03 15.99
N ARG A 16 -26.41 -11.69 14.77
CA ARG A 16 -25.92 -12.62 13.75
C ARG A 16 -24.72 -12.02 13.02
N GLN A 17 -23.91 -12.87 12.39
CA GLN A 17 -22.76 -12.36 11.63
C GLN A 17 -23.26 -11.60 10.38
N PRO A 18 -22.85 -10.33 10.19
CA PRO A 18 -23.28 -9.53 9.04
C PRO A 18 -22.59 -9.97 7.74
N GLY A 19 -21.51 -10.76 7.82
CA GLY A 19 -20.63 -11.07 6.71
C GLY A 19 -20.16 -9.81 5.99
N SER A 20 -20.06 -9.88 4.66
CA SER A 20 -19.66 -8.75 3.81
C SER A 20 -20.56 -7.49 3.88
N SER A 21 -21.72 -7.52 4.54
CA SER A 21 -22.56 -6.33 4.72
C SER A 21 -21.96 -5.32 5.72
N ILE A 22 -20.93 -5.70 6.47
CA ILE A 22 -20.17 -4.76 7.32
C ILE A 22 -19.21 -3.86 6.53
N LYS A 23 -18.78 -4.30 5.33
CA LYS A 23 -17.69 -3.67 4.56
C LYS A 23 -17.85 -2.16 4.34
N PRO A 24 -19.04 -1.61 4.02
CA PRO A 24 -19.18 -0.16 3.86
C PRO A 24 -18.65 0.63 5.05
N PHE A 25 -18.87 0.14 6.27
CA PHE A 25 -18.40 0.79 7.49
C PHE A 25 -16.89 0.59 7.73
N VAL A 26 -16.31 -0.49 7.22
CA VAL A 26 -14.86 -0.72 7.23
C VAL A 26 -14.17 0.31 6.32
N TYR A 27 -14.69 0.51 5.11
CA TYR A 27 -14.19 1.56 4.21
C TYR A 27 -14.44 2.96 4.78
N LEU A 28 -15.58 3.19 5.42
CA LEU A 28 -15.87 4.45 6.10
C LEU A 28 -14.81 4.78 7.18
N ALA A 29 -14.40 3.79 7.97
CA ALA A 29 -13.35 3.97 8.97
C ALA A 29 -12.00 4.37 8.33
N ALA A 30 -11.72 3.90 7.11
CA ALA A 30 -10.54 4.31 6.34
C ALA A 30 -10.68 5.71 5.71
N PHE A 31 -11.92 6.15 5.42
CA PHE A 31 -12.21 7.48 4.88
C PHE A 31 -12.06 8.57 5.94
N GLU A 32 -12.55 8.34 7.17
CA GLU A 32 -12.60 9.39 8.19
C GLU A 32 -11.23 9.71 8.80
N GLN A 33 -10.39 8.69 9.06
CA GLN A 33 -9.03 8.74 9.63
C GLN A 33 -8.57 10.13 10.13
N PRO A 34 -9.15 10.67 11.22
CA PRO A 34 -8.97 12.06 11.61
C PRO A 34 -7.54 12.37 12.06
N SER A 35 -6.80 11.35 12.50
CA SER A 35 -5.38 11.42 12.85
C SER A 35 -4.44 11.55 11.64
N ARG A 36 -4.95 11.34 10.41
CA ARG A 36 -4.18 11.47 9.17
C ARG A 36 -4.49 12.78 8.45
N PRO A 37 -3.49 13.37 7.75
CA PRO A 37 -3.74 14.48 6.82
C PRO A 37 -4.82 14.11 5.81
N PRO A 38 -5.71 15.05 5.39
CA PRO A 38 -6.76 14.76 4.41
C PRO A 38 -6.24 14.06 3.15
N ALA A 39 -5.11 14.51 2.59
CA ALA A 39 -4.50 13.91 1.39
C ALA A 39 -4.09 12.43 1.54
N GLU A 40 -3.96 11.92 2.77
CA GLU A 40 -3.63 10.51 3.05
C GLU A 40 -4.86 9.66 3.41
N ARG A 41 -6.04 10.28 3.52
CA ARG A 41 -7.29 9.57 3.79
C ARG A 41 -7.82 8.93 2.52
N TRP A 42 -8.54 7.84 2.68
CA TRP A 42 -9.05 7.10 1.54
C TRP A 42 -10.21 7.83 0.85
N THR A 43 -10.32 7.59 -0.46
CA THR A 43 -11.34 8.11 -1.36
C THR A 43 -11.85 6.96 -2.24
N PRO A 44 -12.96 7.12 -2.98
CA PRO A 44 -13.40 6.11 -3.96
C PRO A 44 -12.32 5.73 -4.99
N GLY A 45 -11.41 6.66 -5.32
CA GLY A 45 -10.31 6.47 -6.26
C GLY A 45 -9.04 5.89 -5.65
N THR A 46 -8.95 5.69 -4.33
CA THR A 46 -7.75 5.13 -3.69
C THR A 46 -7.48 3.71 -4.19
N LEU A 47 -6.24 3.44 -4.63
CA LEU A 47 -5.79 2.12 -5.04
C LEU A 47 -5.47 1.21 -3.84
N ILE A 48 -5.88 -0.04 -3.96
CA ILE A 48 -5.67 -1.10 -2.97
C ILE A 48 -5.28 -2.37 -3.73
N ALA A 49 -4.32 -3.12 -3.21
CA ALA A 49 -4.01 -4.43 -3.78
C ALA A 49 -5.05 -5.45 -3.31
N ASP A 50 -5.64 -6.13 -4.28
CA ASP A 50 -6.38 -7.38 -4.16
C ASP A 50 -5.48 -8.52 -4.60
N ILE A 51 -4.41 -8.73 -3.81
CA ILE A 51 -3.34 -9.71 -4.02
C ILE A 51 -3.13 -10.39 -2.67
N GLU A 52 -3.14 -11.71 -2.66
CA GLU A 52 -3.00 -12.56 -1.49
C GLU A 52 -1.70 -12.23 -0.76
N GLU A 53 -1.84 -11.92 0.53
CA GLU A 53 -0.70 -11.66 1.40
C GLU A 53 -1.07 -12.04 2.84
N PRO A 54 -0.08 -12.39 3.68
CA PRO A 54 -0.30 -12.56 5.10
C PRO A 54 -0.56 -11.22 5.77
N PHE A 55 -1.59 -11.16 6.61
CA PHE A 55 -1.90 -10.04 7.48
C PHE A 55 -1.43 -10.37 8.90
N PRO A 56 -0.31 -9.78 9.38
CA PRO A 56 0.19 -10.02 10.72
C PRO A 56 -0.76 -9.35 11.72
N ASP A 57 -1.41 -10.16 12.55
CA ASP A 57 -2.30 -9.73 13.64
C ASP A 57 -1.86 -10.28 15.01
N GLY A 58 -0.66 -10.85 15.07
CA GLY A 58 -0.13 -11.53 16.24
C GLY A 58 -0.44 -13.03 16.30
N ALA A 59 -1.27 -13.56 15.38
CA ALA A 59 -1.47 -14.99 15.21
C ALA A 59 -0.30 -15.67 14.47
N ASN A 60 -0.11 -16.97 14.70
CA ASN A 60 0.87 -17.80 14.00
C ASN A 60 0.23 -19.16 13.60
N PRO A 61 0.02 -19.45 12.29
CA PRO A 61 0.39 -18.61 11.14
C PRO A 61 -0.45 -17.32 11.04
N PRO A 62 0.04 -16.28 10.34
CA PRO A 62 -0.70 -15.04 10.12
C PRO A 62 -1.98 -15.30 9.32
N TYR A 63 -2.96 -14.41 9.48
CA TYR A 63 -4.23 -14.50 8.76
C TYR A 63 -4.04 -14.23 7.26
N VAL A 64 -4.51 -15.16 6.41
CA VAL A 64 -4.48 -15.04 4.94
C VAL A 64 -5.91 -15.13 4.40
N PRO A 65 -6.56 -14.01 4.07
CA PRO A 65 -7.91 -14.02 3.48
C PRO A 65 -7.88 -14.37 2.00
N THR A 66 -8.92 -15.04 1.51
CA THR A 66 -9.15 -15.27 0.08
C THR A 66 -10.45 -14.59 -0.38
N ASN A 67 -10.55 -14.28 -1.66
CA ASN A 67 -11.80 -13.81 -2.26
C ASN A 67 -12.79 -14.94 -2.48
N TYR A 68 -14.09 -14.58 -2.50
CA TYR A 68 -15.18 -15.54 -2.71
C TYR A 68 -15.07 -16.30 -4.04
N ASP A 69 -14.57 -15.65 -5.09
CA ASP A 69 -14.36 -16.23 -6.41
C ASP A 69 -13.02 -16.97 -6.55
N ASN A 70 -12.22 -17.00 -5.48
CA ASN A 70 -10.86 -17.57 -5.42
C ASN A 70 -9.91 -16.96 -6.47
N ARG A 71 -10.06 -15.67 -6.77
CA ARG A 71 -9.20 -14.93 -7.69
C ARG A 71 -8.63 -13.68 -7.04
N GLU A 72 -7.48 -13.25 -7.53
CA GLU A 72 -6.87 -11.96 -7.24
C GLU A 72 -7.15 -11.00 -8.41
N HIS A 73 -7.43 -9.74 -8.11
CA HIS A 73 -7.78 -8.72 -9.11
C HIS A 73 -6.69 -7.64 -9.26
N GLY A 74 -5.54 -7.80 -8.58
CA GLY A 74 -4.42 -6.88 -8.71
C GLY A 74 -4.66 -5.55 -8.01
N MET A 75 -4.18 -4.45 -8.58
CA MET A 75 -4.42 -3.11 -8.04
C MET A 75 -5.81 -2.63 -8.47
N VAL A 76 -6.72 -2.47 -7.49
CA VAL A 76 -8.11 -2.06 -7.69
C VAL A 76 -8.43 -0.78 -6.91
N THR A 77 -9.36 0.04 -7.39
CA THR A 77 -9.85 1.20 -6.63
C THR A 77 -10.77 0.77 -5.48
N VAL A 78 -10.91 1.60 -4.44
CA VAL A 78 -11.92 1.42 -3.37
C VAL A 78 -13.30 1.19 -3.98
N ARG A 79 -13.69 1.98 -5.00
CA ARG A 79 -14.98 1.81 -5.69
C ARG A 79 -15.13 0.38 -6.20
N ALA A 80 -14.16 -0.11 -6.98
CA ALA A 80 -14.21 -1.44 -7.56
C ALA A 80 -14.23 -2.53 -6.46
N ALA A 81 -13.39 -2.38 -5.44
CA ALA A 81 -13.28 -3.35 -4.35
C ALA A 81 -14.55 -3.47 -3.50
N LEU A 82 -15.13 -2.34 -3.08
CA LEU A 82 -16.35 -2.33 -2.29
C LEU A 82 -17.56 -2.77 -3.12
N ALA A 83 -17.69 -2.28 -4.36
CA ALA A 83 -18.80 -2.62 -5.24
C ALA A 83 -18.83 -4.12 -5.58
N ASN A 84 -17.67 -4.75 -5.80
CA ASN A 84 -17.55 -6.20 -6.05
C ASN A 84 -17.37 -7.03 -4.77
N SER A 85 -17.30 -6.39 -3.61
CA SER A 85 -17.22 -7.04 -2.31
C SER A 85 -15.97 -7.93 -2.14
N TYR A 86 -14.81 -7.51 -2.65
CA TYR A 86 -13.55 -8.23 -2.47
C TYR A 86 -13.12 -8.29 -1.00
N ASN A 87 -12.58 -9.42 -0.56
CA ASN A 87 -12.23 -9.71 0.83
C ASN A 87 -10.87 -9.13 1.20
N ILE A 88 -9.84 -9.35 0.38
CA ILE A 88 -8.48 -8.90 0.67
C ILE A 88 -8.41 -7.37 0.87
N PRO A 89 -9.03 -6.54 0.01
CA PRO A 89 -9.02 -5.09 0.17
C PRO A 89 -9.81 -4.62 1.39
N ALA A 90 -10.86 -5.36 1.79
CA ALA A 90 -11.63 -5.03 2.99
C ALA A 90 -10.85 -5.32 4.28
N VAL A 91 -10.09 -6.41 4.31
CA VAL A 91 -9.15 -6.71 5.41
C VAL A 91 -8.07 -5.63 5.48
N ARG A 92 -7.50 -5.22 4.34
CA ARG A 92 -6.54 -4.13 4.29
C ARG A 92 -7.14 -2.78 4.71
N ALA A 93 -8.41 -2.52 4.37
CA ALA A 93 -9.12 -1.32 4.82
C ALA A 93 -9.22 -1.29 6.34
N LEU A 94 -9.58 -2.42 6.99
CA LEU A 94 -9.61 -2.50 8.44
C LEU A 94 -8.22 -2.36 9.06
N GLN A 95 -7.20 -3.00 8.48
CA GLN A 95 -5.81 -2.85 8.95
C GLN A 95 -5.34 -1.40 8.85
N THR A 96 -5.68 -0.72 7.75
CA THR A 96 -5.33 0.69 7.54
C THR A 96 -6.06 1.60 8.51
N ALA A 97 -7.34 1.32 8.77
CA ALA A 97 -8.15 2.10 9.68
C ALA A 97 -7.77 1.89 11.16
N GLY A 98 -7.35 0.67 11.48
CA GLY A 98 -7.15 0.21 12.85
C GLY A 98 -8.45 -0.24 13.51
N LEU A 99 -8.37 -1.35 14.25
CA LEU A 99 -9.51 -1.91 14.98
C LEU A 99 -10.15 -0.91 15.96
N PRO A 100 -9.39 -0.13 16.77
CA PRO A 100 -10.01 0.82 17.70
C PRO A 100 -10.88 1.87 17.01
N ALA A 101 -10.42 2.43 15.89
CA ALA A 101 -11.17 3.43 15.12
C ALA A 101 -12.45 2.83 14.51
N PHE A 102 -12.38 1.58 14.04
CA PHE A 102 -13.55 0.87 13.53
C PHE A 102 -14.58 0.58 14.63
N LEU A 103 -14.16 0.13 15.81
CA LEU A 103 -15.06 -0.13 16.93
C LEU A 103 -15.72 1.17 17.45
N GLU A 104 -14.97 2.27 17.51
CA GLU A 104 -15.52 3.60 17.84
C GLU A 104 -16.56 4.05 16.80
N LEU A 105 -16.27 3.88 15.51
CA LEU A 105 -17.23 4.14 14.44
C LEU A 105 -18.49 3.27 14.60
N ALA A 106 -18.34 1.96 14.86
CA ALA A 106 -19.48 1.06 15.06
C ALA A 106 -20.39 1.56 16.20
N GLN A 107 -19.83 1.98 17.32
CA GLN A 107 -20.58 2.56 18.43
C GLN A 107 -21.30 3.86 18.04
N ARG A 108 -20.63 4.76 17.30
CA ARG A 108 -21.26 5.99 16.77
C ARG A 108 -22.44 5.70 15.86
N LEU A 109 -22.36 4.64 15.06
CA LEU A 109 -23.43 4.16 14.18
C LEU A 109 -24.58 3.46 14.95
N GLY A 110 -24.41 3.21 16.25
CA GLY A 110 -25.42 2.57 17.10
C GLY A 110 -25.31 1.05 17.16
N ILE A 111 -24.21 0.46 16.69
CA ILE A 111 -23.92 -0.96 16.84
C ILE A 111 -23.45 -1.21 18.28
N SER A 112 -24.23 -1.97 19.05
CA SER A 112 -24.04 -2.12 20.49
C SER A 112 -23.27 -3.39 20.88
N THR A 113 -23.18 -4.37 19.98
CA THR A 113 -22.70 -5.73 20.28
C THR A 113 -21.20 -5.93 20.03
N LEU A 114 -20.54 -5.05 19.27
CA LEU A 114 -19.10 -5.13 19.00
C LEU A 114 -18.28 -4.56 20.17
N THR A 115 -18.28 -5.24 21.31
CA THR A 115 -17.69 -4.71 22.57
C THR A 115 -16.35 -5.34 22.96
N ARG A 116 -15.96 -6.46 22.34
CA ARG A 116 -14.73 -7.15 22.68
C ARG A 116 -13.49 -6.42 22.14
N PRO A 117 -12.41 -6.30 22.93
CA PRO A 117 -11.18 -5.63 22.47
C PRO A 117 -10.27 -6.54 21.64
N ASP A 118 -10.50 -7.85 21.64
CA ASP A 118 -9.64 -8.89 21.06
C ASP A 118 -10.09 -9.35 19.66
N TYR A 119 -10.91 -8.56 18.96
CA TYR A 119 -11.25 -8.86 17.56
C TYR A 119 -10.00 -8.88 16.68
N GLY A 120 -9.91 -9.87 15.78
CA GLY A 120 -8.92 -9.90 14.71
C GLY A 120 -9.41 -9.16 13.45
N LEU A 121 -8.56 -9.13 12.42
CA LEU A 121 -8.89 -8.50 11.13
C LEU A 121 -10.05 -9.17 10.38
N GLY A 122 -10.41 -10.41 10.75
CA GLY A 122 -11.63 -11.06 10.27
C GLY A 122 -12.92 -10.28 10.59
N LEU A 123 -12.90 -9.34 11.55
CA LEU A 123 -14.02 -8.44 11.79
C LEU A 123 -14.38 -7.61 10.55
N GLY A 124 -13.40 -7.28 9.70
CA GLY A 124 -13.62 -6.57 8.43
C GLY A 124 -14.44 -7.39 7.41
N LEU A 125 -14.58 -8.69 7.64
CA LEU A 125 -15.40 -9.62 6.87
C LEU A 125 -16.67 -10.05 7.62
N GLY A 126 -16.93 -9.49 8.80
CA GLY A 126 -18.16 -9.73 9.57
C GLY A 126 -18.04 -10.82 10.64
N ALA A 127 -16.84 -11.09 11.18
CA ALA A 127 -16.63 -12.06 12.27
C ALA A 127 -17.14 -11.61 13.66
N GLY A 128 -17.99 -10.58 13.73
CA GLY A 128 -18.65 -10.11 14.95
C GLY A 128 -20.15 -10.02 14.73
N GLU A 129 -20.95 -10.46 15.70
CA GLU A 129 -22.40 -10.55 15.57
C GLU A 129 -23.08 -9.20 15.84
N ILE A 130 -24.05 -8.82 14.99
CA ILE A 130 -24.80 -7.56 15.06
C ILE A 130 -26.30 -7.86 14.85
N PRO A 131 -27.20 -7.27 15.63
CA PRO A 131 -28.64 -7.34 15.35
C PRO A 131 -28.97 -6.72 13.99
N LEU A 132 -29.80 -7.39 13.17
CA LEU A 132 -30.19 -6.88 11.85
C LEU A 132 -30.79 -5.47 11.92
N LEU A 133 -31.57 -5.17 12.97
CA LEU A 133 -32.16 -3.84 13.16
C LEU A 133 -31.10 -2.75 13.34
N GLU A 134 -30.03 -3.01 14.11
CA GLU A 134 -28.92 -2.06 14.31
C GLU A 134 -28.13 -1.87 13.01
N LEU A 135 -27.83 -2.96 12.30
CA LEU A 135 -27.17 -2.91 11.01
C LEU A 135 -28.00 -2.10 9.99
N THR A 136 -29.30 -2.35 9.92
CA THR A 136 -30.22 -1.64 9.02
C THR A 136 -30.29 -0.16 9.37
N ALA A 137 -30.33 0.18 10.66
CA ALA A 137 -30.29 1.57 11.12
C ALA A 137 -28.99 2.27 10.70
N ALA A 138 -27.84 1.61 10.82
CA ALA A 138 -26.56 2.14 10.38
C ALA A 138 -26.51 2.42 8.87
N TYR A 139 -27.18 1.62 8.03
CA TYR A 139 -27.35 1.94 6.60
C TYR A 139 -28.27 3.15 6.38
N GLY A 140 -29.29 3.32 7.22
CA GLY A 140 -30.16 4.51 7.21
C GLY A 140 -29.41 5.82 7.48
N ILE A 141 -28.32 5.76 8.25
CA ILE A 141 -27.41 6.89 8.48
C ILE A 141 -26.71 7.28 7.16
N LEU A 142 -26.28 6.32 6.34
CA LEU A 142 -25.71 6.64 5.03
C LEU A 142 -26.79 7.25 4.11
N ALA A 143 -27.98 6.66 4.10
CA ALA A 143 -29.11 7.11 3.27
C ALA A 143 -29.54 8.56 3.53
N ASN A 144 -29.45 9.02 4.78
CA ASN A 144 -29.89 10.36 5.19
C ASN A 144 -28.75 11.40 5.29
N GLY A 145 -27.59 11.11 4.70
CA GLY A 145 -26.46 12.04 4.66
C GLY A 145 -25.65 12.11 5.96
N GLY A 146 -25.63 11.04 6.75
CA GLY A 146 -24.72 10.88 7.89
C GLY A 146 -25.32 11.20 9.26
N LYS A 147 -26.65 11.36 9.35
CA LYS A 147 -27.35 11.69 10.60
C LYS A 147 -27.85 10.44 11.30
N ARG A 148 -27.53 10.31 12.58
CA ARG A 148 -27.98 9.18 13.37
C ARG A 148 -29.50 9.24 13.57
N VAL A 149 -30.18 8.15 13.26
CA VAL A 149 -31.62 7.98 13.56
C VAL A 149 -31.78 6.64 14.27
N SER A 150 -32.21 6.69 15.52
CA SER A 150 -32.50 5.48 16.29
C SER A 150 -33.88 4.94 15.87
N PRO A 151 -34.01 3.63 15.55
CA PRO A 151 -35.29 3.04 15.21
C PRO A 151 -36.29 3.20 16.36
N VAL A 152 -37.50 3.68 16.04
CA VAL A 152 -38.61 3.79 16.99
C VAL A 152 -39.80 2.99 16.47
N SER A 153 -40.48 2.27 17.37
CA SER A 153 -41.66 1.48 17.04
C SER A 153 -42.96 2.12 17.57
N ILE A 154 -42.84 3.04 18.53
CA ILE A 154 -43.98 3.73 19.14
C ILE A 154 -43.98 5.18 18.66
N LEU A 155 -44.93 5.51 17.79
CA LEU A 155 -45.05 6.86 17.21
C LEU A 155 -45.88 7.82 18.08
N LYS A 156 -46.90 7.30 18.77
CA LYS A 156 -47.81 8.09 19.60
C LYS A 156 -48.38 7.22 20.72
N ILE A 157 -48.45 7.78 21.92
CA ILE A 157 -49.23 7.22 23.04
C ILE A 157 -50.25 8.27 23.44
N ALA A 158 -51.52 7.89 23.53
CA ALA A 158 -52.61 8.77 23.97
C ALA A 158 -53.36 8.16 25.16
N ASP A 159 -53.96 9.02 25.98
CA ASP A 159 -54.87 8.60 27.05
C ASP A 159 -56.27 8.24 26.52
N ALA A 160 -57.18 7.84 27.41
CA ALA A 160 -58.54 7.43 27.05
C ALA A 160 -59.37 8.57 26.44
N GLU A 161 -59.03 9.82 26.76
CA GLU A 161 -59.65 11.03 26.22
C GLU A 161 -59.02 11.45 24.87
N GLY A 162 -58.04 10.69 24.37
CA GLY A 162 -57.35 10.96 23.11
C GLY A 162 -56.25 12.03 23.21
N ARG A 163 -55.89 12.47 24.41
CA ARG A 163 -54.79 13.43 24.61
C ARG A 163 -53.46 12.71 24.46
N ALA A 164 -52.61 13.21 23.58
CA ALA A 164 -51.30 12.64 23.31
C ALA A 164 -50.35 12.87 24.51
N LEU A 165 -49.91 11.78 25.12
CA LEU A 165 -48.85 11.74 26.15
C LEU A 165 -47.47 11.92 25.51
N CYS A 166 -47.29 11.31 24.34
CA CYS A 166 -46.16 11.51 23.45
C CYS A 166 -46.64 11.39 22.00
N ASP A 167 -45.95 12.08 21.10
CA ASP A 167 -46.21 12.07 19.66
C ASP A 167 -44.93 12.51 18.94
N VAL A 168 -44.34 11.58 18.17
CA VAL A 168 -43.12 11.85 17.40
C VAL A 168 -43.35 12.95 16.36
N ALA A 169 -44.56 13.04 15.78
CA ALA A 169 -44.89 14.09 14.81
C ALA A 169 -44.93 15.49 15.44
N GLU A 170 -45.12 15.57 16.77
CA GLU A 170 -45.11 16.82 17.53
C GLU A 170 -43.78 17.07 18.25
N GLY A 171 -42.73 16.28 17.93
CA GLY A 171 -41.42 16.40 18.57
C GLY A 171 -41.38 15.93 20.03
N ARG A 172 -42.38 15.13 20.47
CA ARG A 172 -42.46 14.56 21.82
C ARG A 172 -42.21 13.05 21.74
N PRO A 173 -40.95 12.58 21.77
CA PRO A 173 -40.63 11.18 21.53
C PRO A 173 -41.22 10.26 22.60
N CYS A 174 -41.73 9.10 22.18
CA CYS A 174 -42.29 8.07 23.06
C CYS A 174 -41.24 7.13 23.66
N GLN A 175 -40.01 7.16 23.12
CA GLN A 175 -38.90 6.32 23.52
C GLN A 175 -37.65 7.20 23.64
N PRO A 176 -36.70 6.90 24.54
CA PRO A 176 -35.42 7.60 24.59
C PRO A 176 -34.68 7.45 23.25
N ALA A 177 -34.54 8.53 22.50
CA ALA A 177 -33.85 8.54 21.22
C ALA A 177 -32.40 9.01 21.43
N ALA A 178 -31.53 8.11 21.93
CA ALA A 178 -30.12 8.44 22.14
C ALA A 178 -29.47 8.87 20.81
N GLY A 179 -28.96 10.10 20.76
CA GLY A 179 -28.23 10.67 19.62
C GLY A 179 -29.05 10.85 18.34
N ALA A 180 -30.38 10.93 18.40
CA ALA A 180 -31.19 11.15 17.20
C ALA A 180 -30.97 12.57 16.64
N GLY A 181 -30.56 12.65 15.37
CA GLY A 181 -30.26 13.88 14.65
C GLY A 181 -28.79 14.29 14.66
N ASP A 182 -27.94 13.63 15.45
CA ASP A 182 -26.50 13.93 15.50
C ASP A 182 -25.83 13.59 14.16
N GLN A 183 -24.99 14.50 13.66
CA GLN A 183 -24.15 14.26 12.49
C GLN A 183 -22.97 13.35 12.91
N VAL A 184 -23.10 12.05 12.68
CA VAL A 184 -22.12 11.04 13.14
C VAL A 184 -21.16 10.60 12.04
N VAL A 185 -21.52 10.83 10.77
CA VAL A 185 -20.70 10.64 9.57
C VAL A 185 -20.76 11.91 8.75
N SER A 186 -19.70 12.34 8.07
CA SER A 186 -19.77 13.52 7.21
C SER A 186 -20.75 13.31 6.04
N ALA A 187 -21.42 14.38 5.59
CA ALA A 187 -22.32 14.27 4.44
C ALA A 187 -21.58 13.83 3.17
N ALA A 188 -20.34 14.31 2.98
CA ALA A 188 -19.47 13.88 1.89
C ALA A 188 -19.18 12.37 1.94
N ASP A 189 -18.71 11.83 3.07
CA ASP A 189 -18.37 10.40 3.17
C ASP A 189 -19.60 9.50 3.01
N ALA A 190 -20.74 9.90 3.60
CA ALA A 190 -22.01 9.20 3.41
C ALA A 190 -22.42 9.17 1.93
N PHE A 191 -22.28 10.29 1.23
CA PHE A 191 -22.56 10.37 -0.20
C PHE A 191 -21.58 9.53 -1.04
N LEU A 192 -20.27 9.60 -0.78
CA LEU A 192 -19.26 8.84 -1.53
C LEU A 192 -19.47 7.33 -1.40
N LEU A 193 -19.81 6.83 -0.20
CA LEU A 193 -20.19 5.42 -0.04
C LEU A 193 -21.51 5.09 -0.72
N THR A 194 -22.50 5.96 -0.62
CA THR A 194 -23.79 5.78 -1.31
C THR A 194 -23.60 5.69 -2.82
N ASP A 195 -22.74 6.53 -3.40
CA ASP A 195 -22.45 6.54 -4.83
C ASP A 195 -21.77 5.23 -5.26
N ILE A 196 -20.78 4.73 -4.50
CA ILE A 196 -20.19 3.40 -4.77
C ILE A 196 -21.26 2.29 -4.67
N LEU A 197 -22.06 2.30 -3.60
CA LEU A 197 -23.06 1.28 -3.33
C LEU A 197 -24.27 1.33 -4.25
N SER A 198 -24.48 2.42 -5.00
CA SER A 198 -25.57 2.59 -5.98
C SER A 198 -25.11 2.42 -7.42
N ASP A 199 -23.81 2.36 -7.67
CA ASP A 199 -23.22 2.11 -8.98
C ASP A 199 -23.36 0.63 -9.42
N ASN A 200 -24.23 0.39 -10.41
CA ASN A 200 -24.43 -0.94 -11.00
C ASN A 200 -23.28 -1.35 -11.94
N ALA A 201 -22.62 -0.39 -12.60
CA ALA A 201 -21.48 -0.69 -13.46
C ALA A 201 -20.30 -1.17 -12.62
N ALA A 202 -20.00 -0.50 -11.51
CA ALA A 202 -18.91 -0.88 -10.61
C ALA A 202 -19.06 -2.30 -10.05
N ARG A 203 -20.29 -2.78 -9.79
CA ARG A 203 -20.57 -4.12 -9.24
C ARG A 203 -20.79 -5.21 -10.28
N THR A 204 -20.85 -4.84 -11.57
CA THR A 204 -21.14 -5.77 -12.66
C THR A 204 -20.13 -6.93 -12.76
N PRO A 205 -18.81 -6.74 -12.53
CA PRO A 205 -17.86 -7.85 -12.58
C PRO A 205 -18.22 -9.03 -11.66
N ALA A 206 -18.68 -8.76 -10.43
CA ALA A 206 -19.05 -9.80 -9.47
C ALA A 206 -20.51 -10.30 -9.61
N PHE A 207 -21.46 -9.40 -9.91
CA PHE A 207 -22.89 -9.73 -9.81
C PHE A 207 -23.64 -9.75 -11.14
N GLY A 208 -23.03 -9.24 -12.21
CA GLY A 208 -23.66 -9.06 -13.51
C GLY A 208 -24.55 -7.82 -13.61
N ALA A 209 -24.68 -7.28 -14.83
CA ALA A 209 -25.37 -6.02 -15.08
C ALA A 209 -26.90 -6.04 -14.81
N ASN A 210 -27.51 -7.24 -14.80
CA ASN A 210 -28.95 -7.47 -14.61
C ASN A 210 -29.22 -8.28 -13.32
N SER A 211 -28.41 -8.08 -12.28
CA SER A 211 -28.56 -8.80 -11.01
C SER A 211 -29.87 -8.43 -10.27
N VAL A 212 -30.26 -9.27 -9.31
CA VAL A 212 -31.40 -9.01 -8.40
C VAL A 212 -31.18 -7.80 -7.48
N LEU A 213 -29.97 -7.23 -7.46
CA LEU A 213 -29.65 -6.03 -6.69
C LEU A 213 -30.10 -4.74 -7.41
N ARG A 214 -30.48 -4.84 -8.69
CA ARG A 214 -30.94 -3.70 -9.49
C ARG A 214 -32.44 -3.47 -9.30
N LEU A 215 -32.81 -2.23 -8.98
CA LEU A 215 -34.19 -1.74 -9.03
C LEU A 215 -34.43 -0.90 -10.29
N ASP A 216 -35.68 -0.50 -10.52
CA ASP A 216 -36.09 0.44 -11.57
C ASP A 216 -35.71 1.91 -11.26
N ARG A 217 -35.03 2.13 -10.14
CA ARG A 217 -34.65 3.42 -9.57
C ARG A 217 -33.26 3.33 -8.91
N PRO A 218 -32.61 4.47 -8.61
CA PRO A 218 -31.35 4.48 -7.88
C PRO A 218 -31.51 3.80 -6.52
N ALA A 219 -30.64 2.83 -6.22
CA ALA A 219 -30.62 2.14 -4.95
C ALA A 219 -29.21 1.74 -4.57
N ALA A 220 -28.81 2.08 -3.35
CA ALA A 220 -27.56 1.62 -2.75
C ALA A 220 -27.80 0.28 -2.06
N VAL A 221 -26.95 -0.71 -2.28
CA VAL A 221 -27.19 -2.06 -1.75
C VAL A 221 -25.89 -2.83 -1.55
N LYS A 222 -25.86 -3.63 -0.48
CA LYS A 222 -24.74 -4.49 -0.13
C LYS A 222 -25.24 -5.87 0.32
N THR A 223 -24.62 -6.90 -0.25
CA THR A 223 -24.79 -8.29 0.17
C THR A 223 -23.89 -8.64 1.36
N GLY A 224 -24.35 -9.57 2.19
CA GLY A 224 -23.60 -10.22 3.26
C GLY A 224 -23.71 -11.73 3.14
N THR A 225 -22.59 -12.43 3.27
CA THR A 225 -22.51 -13.89 3.28
C THR A 225 -21.40 -14.28 4.25
N THR A 226 -21.67 -15.24 5.13
CA THR A 226 -20.69 -15.81 6.05
C THR A 226 -20.05 -17.06 5.43
N ASN A 227 -18.84 -17.42 5.88
CA ASN A 227 -18.05 -18.51 5.29
C ASN A 227 -18.80 -19.86 5.31
N ASP A 228 -19.52 -20.13 6.40
CA ASP A 228 -20.31 -21.37 6.58
C ASP A 228 -21.76 -21.22 6.04
N VAL A 229 -22.06 -20.10 5.37
CA VAL A 229 -23.39 -19.80 4.79
C VAL A 229 -24.53 -19.95 5.80
N ARG A 230 -24.25 -19.62 7.07
CA ARG A 230 -25.27 -19.61 8.14
C ARG A 230 -26.13 -18.36 8.08
N ASP A 231 -25.55 -17.27 7.61
CA ASP A 231 -26.19 -15.97 7.51
C ASP A 231 -26.02 -15.41 6.10
N ASN A 232 -27.15 -15.16 5.45
CA ASN A 232 -27.21 -14.44 4.18
C ASN A 232 -28.00 -13.15 4.38
N LEU A 233 -27.38 -12.04 4.03
CA LEU A 233 -27.94 -10.71 4.20
C LEU A 233 -27.99 -9.95 2.88
N THR A 234 -28.97 -9.09 2.75
CA THR A 234 -28.96 -7.99 1.79
C THR A 234 -29.52 -6.77 2.50
N VAL A 235 -28.71 -5.72 2.59
CA VAL A 235 -29.11 -4.43 3.17
C VAL A 235 -28.97 -3.38 2.10
N GLY A 236 -30.02 -2.61 1.87
CA GLY A 236 -30.02 -1.59 0.84
C GLY A 236 -31.08 -0.53 1.07
N TYR A 237 -30.91 0.59 0.38
CA TYR A 237 -31.71 1.77 0.57
C TYR A 237 -31.87 2.59 -0.72
N THR A 238 -32.94 3.37 -0.72
CA THR A 238 -33.20 4.53 -1.58
C THR A 238 -33.18 5.78 -0.69
N PRO A 239 -33.28 7.01 -1.22
CA PRO A 239 -33.44 8.20 -0.38
C PRO A 239 -34.61 8.10 0.61
N GLN A 240 -35.66 7.35 0.27
CA GLN A 240 -36.89 7.31 1.06
C GLN A 240 -37.02 6.12 2.02
N LEU A 241 -36.30 5.02 1.77
CA LEU A 241 -36.47 3.77 2.52
C LEU A 241 -35.17 2.98 2.60
N VAL A 242 -34.87 2.46 3.80
CA VAL A 242 -33.83 1.44 4.04
C VAL A 242 -34.48 0.13 4.46
N ALA A 243 -33.97 -0.98 3.93
CA ALA A 243 -34.43 -2.33 4.28
C ALA A 243 -33.24 -3.28 4.43
N GLY A 244 -33.24 -4.04 5.52
CA GLY A 244 -32.34 -5.17 5.75
C GLY A 244 -33.12 -6.47 5.72
N VAL A 245 -32.62 -7.44 4.95
CA VAL A 245 -33.17 -8.79 4.86
C VAL A 245 -32.09 -9.76 5.32
N TRP A 246 -32.45 -10.63 6.26
CA TRP A 246 -31.65 -11.78 6.66
C TRP A 246 -32.39 -13.08 6.31
N ILE A 247 -31.61 -14.07 5.89
CA ILE A 247 -32.05 -15.46 5.77
C ILE A 247 -30.99 -16.34 6.44
N GLY A 248 -31.46 -17.31 7.22
CA GLY A 248 -30.67 -18.33 7.88
C GLY A 248 -31.58 -19.34 8.55
N ASN A 249 -31.02 -20.44 9.02
CA ASN A 249 -31.75 -21.36 9.88
C ASN A 249 -31.77 -20.77 11.30
N ALA A 250 -32.95 -20.75 11.94
CA ALA A 250 -33.11 -20.18 13.27
C ALA A 250 -32.25 -20.89 14.32
N ASP A 251 -31.99 -22.19 14.14
CA ASP A 251 -31.12 -23.05 14.95
C ASP A 251 -29.61 -22.88 14.67
N ASN A 252 -29.23 -21.92 13.82
CA ASN A 252 -27.84 -21.64 13.40
C ASN A 252 -27.15 -22.77 12.62
N SER A 253 -27.90 -23.75 12.10
CA SER A 253 -27.38 -24.74 11.17
C SER A 253 -27.06 -24.09 9.80
N GLU A 254 -26.10 -24.66 9.07
CA GLU A 254 -25.69 -24.17 7.75
C GLU A 254 -26.80 -24.30 6.72
N MET A 255 -26.95 -23.31 5.85
CA MET A 255 -27.83 -23.42 4.68
C MET A 255 -27.10 -24.13 3.53
N VAL A 256 -27.85 -24.90 2.73
CA VAL A 256 -27.29 -25.62 1.58
C VAL A 256 -27.60 -24.87 0.28
N GLY A 257 -26.55 -24.55 -0.49
CA GLY A 257 -26.69 -24.07 -1.88
C GLY A 257 -27.16 -22.61 -2.04
N LEU A 258 -26.98 -21.76 -1.03
CA LEU A 258 -27.39 -20.35 -1.05
C LEU A 258 -26.20 -19.40 -0.88
N SER A 259 -26.40 -18.14 -1.26
CA SER A 259 -25.49 -17.01 -1.04
C SER A 259 -26.32 -15.74 -0.79
N GLY A 260 -25.68 -14.63 -0.40
CA GLY A 260 -26.40 -13.38 -0.12
C GLY A 260 -27.26 -12.91 -1.28
N ILE A 261 -26.75 -13.07 -2.52
CA ILE A 261 -27.45 -12.69 -3.76
C ILE A 261 -28.52 -13.69 -4.20
N SER A 262 -28.42 -14.98 -3.86
CA SER A 262 -29.42 -15.99 -4.24
C SER A 262 -30.47 -16.25 -3.16
N GLY A 263 -30.17 -15.91 -1.90
CA GLY A 263 -31.06 -16.00 -0.75
C GLY A 263 -31.77 -14.67 -0.45
N ALA A 264 -31.07 -13.74 0.23
CA ALA A 264 -31.68 -12.51 0.75
C ALA A 264 -31.98 -11.47 -0.34
N GLY A 265 -31.17 -11.42 -1.40
CA GLY A 265 -31.29 -10.46 -2.50
C GLY A 265 -32.67 -10.43 -3.18
N PRO A 266 -33.25 -11.57 -3.59
CA PRO A 266 -34.58 -11.62 -4.20
C PRO A 266 -35.69 -11.12 -3.27
N ILE A 267 -35.64 -11.42 -1.96
CA ILE A 267 -36.61 -10.92 -1.00
C ILE A 267 -36.49 -9.40 -0.86
N TRP A 268 -35.26 -8.89 -0.74
CA TRP A 268 -35.01 -7.45 -0.69
C TRP A 268 -35.54 -6.75 -1.93
N ASN A 269 -35.28 -7.27 -3.13
CA ASN A 269 -35.74 -6.69 -4.38
C ASN A 269 -37.26 -6.62 -4.47
N GLN A 270 -37.94 -7.74 -4.17
CA GLN A 270 -39.41 -7.82 -4.18
C GLN A 270 -40.03 -6.86 -3.16
N PHE A 271 -39.48 -6.82 -1.94
CA PHE A 271 -39.95 -5.92 -0.90
C PHE A 271 -39.78 -4.45 -1.30
N MET A 272 -38.58 -4.05 -1.72
CA MET A 272 -38.31 -2.66 -2.11
C MET A 272 -39.17 -2.22 -3.30
N THR A 273 -39.33 -3.09 -4.30
CA THR A 273 -40.19 -2.83 -5.46
C THR A 273 -41.65 -2.62 -5.06
N ALA A 274 -42.17 -3.47 -4.18
CA ALA A 274 -43.55 -3.37 -3.71
C ALA A 274 -43.77 -2.17 -2.78
N ALA A 275 -42.85 -1.92 -1.84
CA ALA A 275 -42.95 -0.85 -0.86
C ALA A 275 -42.83 0.55 -1.48
N LEU A 276 -42.09 0.67 -2.59
CA LEU A 276 -41.89 1.93 -3.32
C LEU A 276 -42.76 2.04 -4.58
N ALA A 277 -43.74 1.16 -4.74
CA ALA A 277 -44.67 1.20 -5.86
C ALA A 277 -45.54 2.46 -5.78
N GLY A 278 -45.48 3.31 -6.81
CA GLY A 278 -46.21 4.59 -6.84
C GLY A 278 -45.45 5.77 -6.23
N GLU A 279 -44.35 5.54 -5.51
CA GLU A 279 -43.47 6.59 -5.00
C GLU A 279 -42.51 7.09 -6.09
N PRO A 280 -42.17 8.40 -6.12
CA PRO A 280 -41.20 8.93 -7.07
C PRO A 280 -39.82 8.29 -6.91
N GLY A 281 -39.14 7.99 -8.02
CA GLY A 281 -37.76 7.52 -8.01
C GLY A 281 -36.81 8.68 -7.73
N GLU A 282 -36.49 8.93 -6.45
CA GLU A 282 -35.54 9.97 -6.06
C GLU A 282 -34.09 9.54 -6.32
N THR A 283 -33.23 10.53 -6.53
CA THR A 283 -31.78 10.35 -6.69
C THR A 283 -31.07 10.79 -5.41
N PHE A 284 -29.93 10.17 -5.11
CA PHE A 284 -29.05 10.65 -4.05
C PHE A 284 -28.45 12.00 -4.44
N ALA A 285 -28.78 13.05 -3.69
CA ALA A 285 -28.29 14.40 -3.99
C ALA A 285 -26.86 14.59 -3.46
N PRO A 286 -25.92 15.08 -4.29
CA PRO A 286 -24.56 15.38 -3.83
C PRO A 286 -24.59 16.57 -2.84
N PRO A 287 -23.88 16.50 -1.69
CA PRO A 287 -23.71 17.64 -0.81
C PRO A 287 -22.79 18.71 -1.43
N PRO A 288 -22.77 19.95 -0.90
CA PRO A 288 -22.01 21.06 -1.50
C PRO A 288 -20.48 20.89 -1.54
N ASP A 289 -19.94 19.99 -0.71
CA ASP A 289 -18.52 19.76 -0.51
C ASP A 289 -17.97 18.57 -1.31
N VAL A 290 -18.75 18.02 -2.25
CA VAL A 290 -18.27 17.00 -3.20
C VAL A 290 -18.31 17.52 -4.64
N SER A 291 -17.40 17.04 -5.47
CA SER A 291 -17.34 17.38 -6.89
C SER A 291 -16.88 16.20 -7.73
N GLN A 292 -17.33 16.15 -8.99
CA GLN A 292 -16.82 15.19 -9.95
C GLN A 292 -15.52 15.68 -10.56
N VAL A 293 -14.55 14.77 -10.64
CA VAL A 293 -13.26 15.01 -11.29
C VAL A 293 -13.03 13.91 -12.32
N GLU A 294 -12.44 14.27 -13.46
CA GLU A 294 -12.00 13.30 -14.46
C GLU A 294 -10.74 12.56 -13.97
N VAL A 295 -10.84 11.24 -13.88
CA VAL A 295 -9.79 10.34 -13.39
C VAL A 295 -9.52 9.23 -14.39
N CYS A 296 -8.35 8.61 -14.29
CA CYS A 296 -8.07 7.35 -14.94
C CYS A 296 -9.09 6.30 -14.49
N ALA A 297 -9.76 5.65 -15.43
CA ALA A 297 -10.87 4.74 -15.13
C ALA A 297 -10.44 3.54 -14.29
N ASP A 298 -9.22 3.06 -14.54
CA ASP A 298 -8.61 1.90 -13.87
C ASP A 298 -7.99 2.27 -12.50
N THR A 299 -7.26 3.38 -12.40
CA THR A 299 -6.46 3.71 -11.19
C THR A 299 -7.07 4.75 -10.27
N GLY A 300 -8.07 5.52 -10.71
CA GLY A 300 -8.70 6.57 -9.88
C GLY A 300 -7.84 7.81 -9.63
N VAL A 301 -6.62 7.86 -10.18
CA VAL A 301 -5.73 9.02 -10.21
C VAL A 301 -6.24 10.04 -11.23
N ARG A 302 -5.96 11.35 -11.06
CA ARG A 302 -6.36 12.39 -12.03
C ARG A 302 -5.93 11.97 -13.44
N PHE A 303 -6.84 12.13 -14.40
CA PHE A 303 -6.61 11.65 -15.76
C PHE A 303 -5.38 12.33 -16.38
N GLY A 304 -4.49 11.51 -16.93
CA GLY A 304 -3.24 11.93 -17.56
C GLY A 304 -3.00 11.20 -18.88
N PRO A 305 -1.99 11.62 -19.65
CA PRO A 305 -1.75 11.13 -21.02
C PRO A 305 -1.40 9.64 -21.10
N ALA A 306 -0.89 9.05 -20.01
CA ALA A 306 -0.52 7.63 -19.97
C ALA A 306 -1.73 6.69 -19.78
N CYS A 307 -2.85 7.19 -19.24
CA CYS A 307 -3.99 6.35 -18.90
C CYS A 307 -4.85 6.04 -20.15
N PRO A 308 -5.28 4.78 -20.36
CA PRO A 308 -6.01 4.38 -21.57
C PRO A 308 -7.45 4.90 -21.66
N ALA A 309 -8.10 5.20 -20.53
CA ALA A 309 -9.50 5.63 -20.49
C ALA A 309 -9.79 6.48 -19.27
N SER A 310 -10.64 7.50 -19.42
CA SER A 310 -11.10 8.34 -18.32
C SER A 310 -12.50 7.96 -17.84
N ARG A 311 -12.84 8.36 -16.61
CA ARG A 311 -14.21 8.39 -16.08
C ARG A 311 -14.38 9.56 -15.12
N LEU A 312 -15.62 9.98 -14.89
CA LEU A 312 -15.93 10.89 -13.80
C LEU A 312 -16.02 10.11 -12.49
N GLU A 313 -15.44 10.67 -11.43
CA GLU A 313 -15.45 10.12 -10.09
C GLU A 313 -15.71 11.23 -9.08
N TRP A 314 -16.48 10.94 -8.04
CA TRP A 314 -16.78 11.89 -6.97
C TRP A 314 -15.67 11.93 -5.92
N PHE A 315 -15.31 13.13 -5.50
CA PHE A 315 -14.37 13.37 -4.42
C PHE A 315 -14.90 14.44 -3.47
N ALA A 316 -14.57 14.31 -2.19
CA ALA A 316 -14.72 15.40 -1.24
C ALA A 316 -13.70 16.51 -1.55
N GLY A 317 -14.08 17.76 -1.35
CA GLY A 317 -13.25 18.93 -1.69
C GLY A 317 -11.92 18.99 -0.95
N ASP A 318 -11.83 18.35 0.23
CA ASP A 318 -10.61 18.25 1.03
C ASP A 318 -9.69 17.08 0.63
N ARG A 319 -10.17 16.20 -0.27
CA ARG A 319 -9.52 14.96 -0.68
C ARG A 319 -9.63 14.74 -2.19
N PRO A 320 -9.03 15.64 -3.02
CA PRO A 320 -9.03 15.48 -4.47
C PRO A 320 -8.25 14.22 -4.90
N PRO A 321 -8.42 13.74 -6.14
CA PRO A 321 -7.62 12.63 -6.65
C PRO A 321 -6.12 12.99 -6.65
N LEU A 322 -5.29 11.94 -6.54
CA LEU A 322 -3.85 12.05 -6.71
C LEU A 322 -3.50 12.66 -8.09
N PRO A 323 -2.37 13.36 -8.21
CA PRO A 323 -1.96 13.97 -9.47
C PRO A 323 -1.46 12.91 -10.46
N PRO A 324 -1.48 13.17 -11.79
CA PRO A 324 -1.18 12.17 -12.82
C PRO A 324 0.21 11.53 -12.70
N GLU A 325 1.17 12.22 -12.09
CA GLU A 325 2.54 11.72 -11.87
C GLU A 325 2.58 10.56 -10.85
N GLN A 326 1.52 10.37 -10.09
CA GLN A 326 1.37 9.25 -9.14
C GLN A 326 0.49 8.11 -9.70
N ASP A 327 0.16 8.14 -10.99
CA ASP A 327 -0.55 7.04 -11.64
C ASP A 327 0.37 5.80 -11.76
N LEU A 328 -0.24 4.61 -11.76
CA LEU A 328 0.46 3.38 -12.13
C LEU A 328 0.73 3.37 -13.64
N TYR A 329 -0.12 4.02 -14.45
CA TYR A 329 0.17 4.21 -15.86
C TYR A 329 1.25 5.26 -16.05
N GLN A 330 2.41 4.84 -16.53
CA GLN A 330 3.56 5.71 -16.74
C GLN A 330 4.10 5.56 -18.17
N ILE A 331 4.49 6.68 -18.76
CA ILE A 331 5.25 6.70 -20.01
C ILE A 331 6.72 6.49 -19.64
N VAL A 332 7.28 5.37 -20.09
CA VAL A 332 8.68 5.00 -19.85
C VAL A 332 9.46 5.18 -21.14
N ARG A 333 10.59 5.89 -21.06
CA ARG A 333 11.52 6.08 -22.18
C ARG A 333 12.49 4.91 -22.21
N LEU A 334 12.51 4.16 -23.31
CA LEU A 334 13.38 3.02 -23.52
C LEU A 334 14.34 3.30 -24.66
N ASP A 335 15.56 2.75 -24.58
CA ASP A 335 16.48 2.70 -25.70
C ASP A 335 16.02 1.61 -26.69
N LYS A 336 15.77 2.00 -27.94
CA LYS A 336 15.31 1.11 -29.02
C LYS A 336 16.28 -0.04 -29.31
N LEU A 337 17.58 0.13 -29.05
CA LEU A 337 18.59 -0.88 -29.35
C LEU A 337 18.62 -2.00 -28.31
N THR A 338 18.46 -1.64 -27.04
CA THR A 338 18.61 -2.57 -25.91
C THR A 338 17.29 -2.98 -25.29
N GLY A 339 16.23 -2.20 -25.49
CA GLY A 339 14.97 -2.32 -24.75
C GLY A 339 15.09 -1.98 -23.26
N ARG A 340 16.22 -1.39 -22.82
CA ARG A 340 16.48 -0.94 -21.44
C ARG A 340 16.04 0.50 -21.22
N LEU A 341 16.04 0.97 -19.98
CA LEU A 341 15.69 2.37 -19.67
C LEU A 341 16.65 3.32 -20.38
N ALA A 342 16.11 4.30 -21.11
CA ALA A 342 16.91 5.36 -21.72
C ALA A 342 17.52 6.23 -20.62
N THR A 343 18.75 6.71 -20.87
CA THR A 343 19.46 7.63 -19.98
C THR A 343 19.48 9.04 -20.57
N GLU A 344 19.99 10.02 -19.82
CA GLU A 344 20.24 11.36 -20.33
C GLU A 344 21.21 11.38 -21.54
N PHE A 345 22.00 10.32 -21.71
CA PHE A 345 22.94 10.19 -22.82
C PHE A 345 22.34 9.49 -24.05
N THR A 346 21.17 8.86 -23.93
CA THR A 346 20.51 8.21 -25.07
C THR A 346 20.01 9.30 -26.04
N PRO A 347 20.39 9.30 -27.33
CA PRO A 347 19.87 10.27 -28.30
C PRO A 347 18.35 10.12 -28.47
N ASP A 348 17.63 11.22 -28.69
CA ASP A 348 16.16 11.19 -28.84
C ASP A 348 15.72 10.26 -29.99
N GLU A 349 16.49 10.15 -31.08
CA GLU A 349 16.18 9.23 -32.18
C GLU A 349 16.30 7.76 -31.79
N ALA A 350 17.14 7.46 -30.80
CA ALA A 350 17.34 6.13 -30.24
C ALA A 350 16.33 5.82 -29.12
N MET A 351 15.52 6.80 -28.67
CA MET A 351 14.50 6.58 -27.65
C MET A 351 13.14 6.19 -28.25
N GLU A 352 12.44 5.29 -27.58
CA GLU A 352 11.01 5.02 -27.75
C GLU A 352 10.25 5.25 -26.45
N GLU A 353 9.03 5.76 -26.55
CA GLU A 353 8.12 5.90 -25.41
C GLU A 353 7.15 4.74 -25.41
N LYS A 354 7.03 4.07 -24.25
CA LYS A 354 6.09 2.98 -24.05
C LYS A 354 5.33 3.16 -22.75
N ILE A 355 4.03 2.93 -22.80
CA ILE A 355 3.17 2.99 -21.62
C ILE A 355 3.23 1.66 -20.87
N PHE A 356 3.47 1.71 -19.57
CA PHE A 356 3.40 0.58 -18.67
C PHE A 356 2.42 0.86 -17.54
N LYS A 357 1.70 -0.16 -17.06
CA LYS A 357 1.04 -0.15 -15.75
C LYS A 357 2.05 -0.65 -14.73
N VAL A 358 2.83 0.27 -14.17
CA VAL A 358 3.94 0.00 -13.25
C VAL A 358 3.38 -0.33 -11.88
N TYR A 359 3.46 -1.60 -11.49
CA TYR A 359 3.05 -2.04 -10.16
C TYR A 359 4.12 -1.66 -9.11
N PRO A 360 3.71 -1.46 -7.84
CA PRO A 360 4.66 -1.38 -6.73
C PRO A 360 5.60 -2.60 -6.75
N GLU A 361 6.86 -2.40 -6.39
CA GLU A 361 7.94 -3.41 -6.51
C GLU A 361 7.52 -4.78 -5.96
N LYS A 362 6.93 -4.82 -4.76
CA LYS A 362 6.45 -6.05 -4.11
C LYS A 362 5.38 -6.84 -4.88
N TYR A 363 4.75 -6.25 -5.89
CA TYR A 363 3.70 -6.86 -6.70
C TYR A 363 4.06 -6.99 -8.18
N ARG A 364 5.33 -6.71 -8.56
CA ARG A 364 5.77 -6.81 -9.95
C ARG A 364 5.76 -8.25 -10.46
N ASP A 365 6.27 -9.19 -9.67
CA ASP A 365 6.26 -10.62 -10.02
C ASP A 365 4.82 -11.13 -10.25
N TRP A 366 3.89 -10.70 -9.38
CA TRP A 366 2.46 -11.00 -9.55
C TRP A 366 1.94 -10.41 -10.86
N ALA A 367 2.25 -9.14 -11.16
CA ALA A 367 1.80 -8.47 -12.38
C ALA A 367 2.31 -9.19 -13.64
N GLU A 368 3.59 -9.57 -13.68
CA GLU A 368 4.20 -10.29 -14.80
C GLU A 368 3.58 -11.69 -14.98
N ALA A 369 3.38 -12.42 -13.88
CA ALA A 369 2.71 -13.73 -13.90
C ALA A 369 1.27 -13.65 -14.45
N HIS A 370 0.62 -12.48 -14.34
CA HIS A 370 -0.73 -12.20 -14.85
C HIS A 370 -0.72 -11.47 -16.21
N GLY A 371 0.42 -11.44 -16.90
CA GLY A 371 0.53 -10.87 -18.25
C GLY A 371 0.51 -9.35 -18.30
N ILE A 372 0.78 -8.66 -17.19
CA ILE A 372 0.91 -7.21 -17.11
C ILE A 372 2.40 -6.88 -17.13
N PRO A 373 2.97 -6.54 -18.31
CA PRO A 373 4.40 -6.31 -18.43
C PRO A 373 4.86 -5.15 -17.53
N GLN A 374 5.98 -5.35 -16.84
CA GLN A 374 6.64 -4.32 -16.05
C GLN A 374 7.80 -3.71 -16.84
N PRO A 375 8.16 -2.43 -16.58
CA PRO A 375 9.30 -1.82 -17.26
C PRO A 375 10.61 -2.48 -16.81
N PRO A 376 11.64 -2.51 -17.69
CA PRO A 376 12.98 -2.94 -17.29
C PRO A 376 13.51 -2.06 -16.15
N VAL A 377 14.38 -2.65 -15.32
CA VAL A 377 15.03 -1.93 -14.19
C VAL A 377 16.40 -1.38 -14.57
N ASP A 378 17.07 -1.98 -15.55
CA ASP A 378 18.41 -1.60 -15.97
C ASP A 378 18.38 -0.42 -16.93
N ALA A 379 19.33 0.50 -16.77
CA ALA A 379 19.61 1.56 -17.72
C ALA A 379 20.41 1.06 -18.92
N SER A 380 20.24 1.71 -20.08
CA SER A 380 21.08 1.45 -21.25
C SER A 380 22.51 1.92 -21.02
N ASP A 381 23.46 1.04 -21.31
CA ASP A 381 24.92 1.20 -21.28
C ASP A 381 25.51 1.48 -22.68
N VAL A 382 24.66 1.61 -23.71
CA VAL A 382 25.12 1.79 -25.09
C VAL A 382 25.61 3.22 -25.35
N PHE A 383 24.99 4.20 -24.69
CA PHE A 383 25.30 5.62 -24.90
C PHE A 383 26.08 6.24 -23.74
N THR A 384 26.57 5.44 -22.78
CA THR A 384 27.41 5.92 -21.68
C THR A 384 28.82 6.22 -22.21
N PHE A 385 29.08 7.44 -22.65
CA PHE A 385 30.44 7.87 -23.01
C PHE A 385 31.03 8.65 -21.83
N GLU A 386 32.02 8.06 -21.15
CA GLU A 386 32.75 8.73 -20.07
C GLU A 386 33.75 9.73 -20.67
N PRO A 387 33.88 10.95 -20.12
CA PRO A 387 34.82 11.94 -20.64
C PRO A 387 36.27 11.51 -20.33
N GLU A 388 37.12 11.49 -21.35
CA GLU A 388 38.54 11.14 -21.22
C GLU A 388 39.37 12.43 -21.09
N LEU A 389 39.76 12.77 -19.86
CA LEU A 389 40.59 13.94 -19.57
C LEU A 389 41.86 13.52 -18.83
N THR A 390 43.01 13.73 -19.45
CA THR A 390 44.30 13.49 -18.80
C THR A 390 45.31 14.56 -19.19
N ILE A 391 46.13 14.97 -18.24
CA ILE A 391 47.37 15.72 -18.51
C ILE A 391 48.51 14.74 -18.24
N ARG A 392 49.21 14.35 -19.31
CA ARG A 392 50.33 13.39 -19.26
C ARG A 392 51.67 14.10 -19.08
N GLN A 393 51.80 15.30 -19.63
CA GLN A 393 52.98 16.14 -19.49
C GLN A 393 52.54 17.61 -19.34
N PRO A 394 53.07 18.39 -18.38
CA PRO A 394 54.00 17.95 -17.32
C PRO A 394 53.37 16.90 -16.38
N VAL A 395 54.21 16.13 -15.68
CA VAL A 395 53.77 15.14 -14.69
C VAL A 395 53.58 15.77 -13.30
N GLU A 396 52.86 15.08 -12.42
CA GLU A 396 52.60 15.55 -11.05
C GLU A 396 53.92 15.78 -10.29
N GLY A 397 54.08 16.98 -9.74
CA GLY A 397 55.26 17.42 -8.99
C GLY A 397 56.46 17.84 -9.84
N GLU A 398 56.34 17.87 -11.18
CA GLU A 398 57.44 18.26 -12.06
C GLU A 398 57.88 19.72 -11.82
N VAL A 399 59.20 19.96 -11.85
CA VAL A 399 59.77 21.32 -11.85
C VAL A 399 59.86 21.80 -13.28
N VAL A 400 59.12 22.86 -13.61
CA VAL A 400 58.98 23.40 -14.96
C VAL A 400 59.56 24.81 -15.06
N SER A 401 60.13 25.14 -16.22
CA SER A 401 60.70 26.46 -16.50
C SER A 401 60.56 26.80 -17.99
N GLY A 402 60.62 28.09 -18.34
CA GLY A 402 60.54 28.52 -19.74
C GLY A 402 59.14 28.38 -20.35
N VAL A 403 59.05 27.71 -21.51
CA VAL A 403 57.78 27.41 -22.19
C VAL A 403 57.55 25.91 -22.10
N VAL A 404 56.47 25.51 -21.43
CA VAL A 404 56.11 24.12 -21.15
C VAL A 404 55.14 23.63 -22.23
N GLN A 405 55.46 22.50 -22.86
CA GLN A 405 54.53 21.84 -23.78
C GLN A 405 53.63 20.87 -23.01
N VAL A 406 52.32 21.05 -23.17
CA VAL A 406 51.31 20.25 -22.47
C VAL A 406 50.83 19.13 -23.39
N TYR A 407 50.92 17.89 -22.94
CA TYR A 407 50.42 16.71 -23.66
C TYR A 407 49.41 15.93 -22.82
N GLY A 408 48.42 15.33 -23.46
CA GLY A 408 47.40 14.53 -22.81
C GLY A 408 46.16 14.28 -23.69
N THR A 409 45.06 13.90 -23.05
CA THR A 409 43.78 13.65 -23.71
C THR A 409 42.75 14.70 -23.28
N ALA A 410 42.09 15.29 -24.26
CA ALA A 410 40.97 16.22 -24.10
C ALA A 410 39.83 15.75 -25.02
N ASN A 411 38.98 14.88 -24.50
CA ASN A 411 37.85 14.32 -25.23
C ASN A 411 36.63 14.17 -24.30
N ALA A 412 35.46 14.51 -24.81
CA ALA A 412 34.20 14.43 -24.07
C ALA A 412 33.02 14.19 -25.04
N PRO A 413 31.88 13.67 -24.54
CA PRO A 413 30.66 13.58 -25.34
C PRO A 413 30.24 14.95 -25.85
N ALA A 414 29.72 15.02 -27.08
CA ALA A 414 29.30 16.27 -27.71
C ALA A 414 30.33 17.41 -27.56
N PHE A 415 31.62 17.07 -27.77
CA PHE A 415 32.76 17.97 -27.61
C PHE A 415 32.53 19.31 -28.34
N ALA A 416 32.60 20.42 -27.60
CA ALA A 416 32.54 21.77 -28.16
C ALA A 416 33.93 22.39 -28.28
N ALA A 417 34.65 22.48 -27.16
CA ALA A 417 36.01 22.99 -27.13
C ALA A 417 36.76 22.59 -25.84
N TYR A 418 38.09 22.67 -25.85
CA TYR A 418 38.89 22.62 -24.63
C TYR A 418 39.82 23.82 -24.50
N HIS A 419 40.25 24.13 -23.29
CA HIS A 419 41.27 25.15 -23.01
C HIS A 419 42.11 24.78 -21.79
N LEU A 420 43.27 25.42 -21.66
CA LEU A 420 44.19 25.27 -20.53
C LEU A 420 44.20 26.56 -19.71
N GLU A 421 44.30 26.42 -18.40
CA GLU A 421 44.42 27.50 -17.42
C GLU A 421 45.43 27.09 -16.35
N TYR A 422 45.93 28.06 -15.57
CA TYR A 422 46.76 27.75 -14.40
C TYR A 422 46.30 28.51 -13.17
N GLY A 423 46.59 27.97 -11.99
CA GLY A 423 46.43 28.66 -10.72
C GLY A 423 47.73 28.70 -9.94
N VAL A 424 47.90 29.73 -9.13
CA VAL A 424 49.06 29.91 -8.26
C VAL A 424 48.75 29.23 -6.92
N SER A 425 49.57 28.25 -6.52
CA SER A 425 49.33 27.19 -5.50
C SER A 425 48.90 25.83 -6.09
N HIS A 426 49.09 24.78 -5.28
CA HIS A 426 48.56 23.43 -5.51
C HIS A 426 47.04 23.32 -5.28
N ASP A 427 46.46 24.31 -4.61
CA ASP A 427 45.03 24.48 -4.40
C ASP A 427 44.65 25.96 -4.56
N PRO A 428 44.53 26.44 -5.81
CA PRO A 428 44.28 27.85 -6.09
C PRO A 428 42.79 28.20 -5.89
N GLY A 429 42.50 29.30 -5.21
CA GLY A 429 41.13 29.82 -5.08
C GLY A 429 40.56 30.45 -6.36
N ALA A 430 41.41 30.68 -7.37
CA ALA A 430 41.04 31.18 -8.68
C ALA A 430 42.09 30.74 -9.72
N PHE A 431 41.63 30.54 -10.96
CA PHE A 431 42.49 30.22 -12.10
C PHE A 431 42.66 31.45 -12.99
N SER A 432 43.73 31.46 -13.79
CA SER A 432 44.00 32.48 -14.80
C SER A 432 42.98 32.45 -15.92
N LEU A 433 43.02 33.48 -16.78
CA LEU A 433 42.37 33.39 -18.09
C LEU A 433 43.01 32.26 -18.91
N PRO A 434 42.28 31.69 -19.89
CA PRO A 434 42.81 30.63 -20.76
C PRO A 434 44.19 30.99 -21.32
N ILE A 435 45.19 30.17 -20.97
CA ILE A 435 46.55 30.30 -21.48
C ILE A 435 46.72 29.66 -22.86
N ALA A 436 45.86 28.71 -23.21
CA ALA A 436 45.77 28.12 -24.53
C ALA A 436 44.31 27.70 -24.82
N GLY A 437 43.87 27.90 -26.07
CA GLY A 437 42.50 27.63 -26.50
C GLY A 437 41.60 28.89 -26.52
N PRO A 438 40.28 28.75 -26.73
CA PRO A 438 39.56 27.49 -26.89
C PRO A 438 39.91 26.77 -28.21
N PHE A 439 40.16 25.47 -28.14
CA PHE A 439 40.42 24.62 -29.29
C PHE A 439 39.18 23.79 -29.62
N PRO A 440 38.69 23.83 -30.88
CA PRO A 440 37.42 23.22 -31.27
C PRO A 440 37.52 21.75 -31.70
N ALA A 441 38.69 21.12 -31.54
CA ALA A 441 38.91 19.73 -31.92
C ALA A 441 39.37 18.91 -30.70
N PRO A 442 38.86 17.67 -30.52
CA PRO A 442 39.33 16.80 -29.46
C PRO A 442 40.76 16.33 -29.75
N VAL A 443 41.50 16.04 -28.68
CA VAL A 443 42.88 15.53 -28.75
C VAL A 443 42.96 14.24 -27.94
N LEU A 444 43.50 13.18 -28.54
CA LEU A 444 43.72 11.88 -27.87
C LEU A 444 45.23 11.62 -27.75
N ASP A 445 45.74 11.51 -26.52
CA ASP A 445 47.16 11.32 -26.18
C ASP A 445 48.11 12.19 -27.04
N GLY A 446 47.79 13.48 -27.14
CA GLY A 446 48.39 14.39 -28.08
C GLY A 446 48.77 15.73 -27.46
N PHE A 447 49.20 16.67 -28.31
CA PHE A 447 49.58 18.01 -27.88
C PHE A 447 48.34 18.85 -27.57
N LEU A 448 48.25 19.36 -26.34
CA LEU A 448 47.12 20.14 -25.84
C LEU A 448 47.36 21.66 -25.92
N GLY A 449 48.60 22.13 -25.79
CA GLY A 449 48.94 23.55 -25.88
C GLY A 449 50.28 23.89 -25.24
N GLU A 450 50.66 25.16 -25.31
CA GLU A 450 51.86 25.69 -24.64
C GLU A 450 51.50 26.51 -23.41
N TRP A 451 52.31 26.41 -22.37
CA TRP A 451 52.21 27.22 -21.16
C TRP A 451 53.53 27.96 -20.91
N ASP A 452 53.53 29.28 -21.15
CA ASP A 452 54.70 30.12 -20.88
C ASP A 452 54.75 30.52 -19.41
N VAL A 453 55.72 29.98 -18.68
CA VAL A 453 55.89 30.23 -17.24
C VAL A 453 56.90 31.32 -16.94
N ARG A 454 57.56 31.94 -17.94
CA ARG A 454 58.66 32.92 -17.73
C ARG A 454 58.26 34.18 -16.97
N GLY A 455 56.97 34.48 -16.90
CA GLY A 455 56.40 35.62 -16.17
C GLY A 455 55.83 35.26 -14.79
N LEU A 456 55.91 33.99 -14.38
CA LEU A 456 55.35 33.51 -13.12
C LEU A 456 56.40 33.50 -12.02
N HIS A 457 55.95 33.73 -10.78
CA HIS A 457 56.81 33.62 -9.60
C HIS A 457 57.25 32.18 -9.36
N ASP A 458 58.42 31.99 -8.76
CA ASP A 458 58.85 30.66 -8.35
C ASP A 458 57.91 30.09 -7.29
N GLY A 459 57.61 28.79 -7.37
CA GLY A 459 56.78 28.09 -6.40
C GLY A 459 55.66 27.22 -7.01
N PRO A 460 54.75 26.71 -6.17
CA PRO A 460 53.75 25.73 -6.58
C PRO A 460 52.69 26.36 -7.50
N HIS A 461 52.37 25.65 -8.57
CA HIS A 461 51.33 26.01 -9.53
C HIS A 461 50.48 24.78 -9.87
N THR A 462 49.23 25.00 -10.25
CA THR A 462 48.32 23.95 -10.74
C THR A 462 47.95 24.27 -12.17
N LEU A 463 48.24 23.37 -13.11
CA LEU A 463 47.76 23.44 -14.48
C LEU A 463 46.42 22.70 -14.56
N ARG A 464 45.44 23.30 -15.22
CA ARG A 464 44.08 22.78 -15.38
C ARG A 464 43.71 22.70 -16.86
N LEU A 465 43.26 21.52 -17.28
CA LEU A 465 42.57 21.30 -18.55
C LEU A 465 41.07 21.36 -18.30
N VAL A 466 40.35 22.17 -19.10
CA VAL A 466 38.90 22.27 -19.07
C VAL A 466 38.35 21.90 -20.44
N VAL A 467 37.48 20.89 -20.50
CA VAL A 467 36.76 20.47 -21.70
C VAL A 467 35.29 20.84 -21.53
N GLN A 468 34.71 21.48 -22.55
CA GLN A 468 33.30 21.88 -22.60
C GLN A 468 32.55 21.07 -23.66
N ASP A 469 31.34 20.64 -23.33
CA ASP A 469 30.40 20.05 -24.28
C ASP A 469 29.49 21.12 -24.93
N THR A 470 28.72 20.73 -25.95
CA THR A 470 27.77 21.63 -26.62
C THR A 470 26.54 22.00 -25.77
N PHE A 471 26.35 21.35 -24.62
CA PHE A 471 25.26 21.59 -23.67
C PHE A 471 25.66 22.57 -22.55
N GLY A 472 26.94 22.92 -22.44
CA GLY A 472 27.49 23.87 -21.48
C GLY A 472 28.05 23.23 -20.21
N HIS A 473 28.12 21.90 -20.12
CA HIS A 473 28.84 21.24 -19.03
C HIS A 473 30.35 21.38 -19.22
N ALA A 474 31.09 21.41 -18.11
CA ALA A 474 32.53 21.49 -18.10
C ALA A 474 33.13 20.35 -17.28
N TYR A 475 34.12 19.68 -17.85
CA TYR A 475 34.91 18.62 -17.23
C TYR A 475 36.34 19.13 -17.05
N GLU A 476 37.00 18.77 -15.94
CA GLU A 476 38.37 19.24 -15.68
C GLU A 476 39.32 18.14 -15.24
N ALA A 477 40.58 18.29 -15.64
CA ALA A 477 41.72 17.54 -15.11
C ALA A 477 42.79 18.52 -14.63
N ARG A 478 43.48 18.18 -13.54
CA ARG A 478 44.47 19.06 -12.91
C ARG A 478 45.78 18.31 -12.70
N ILE A 479 46.89 19.03 -12.83
CA ILE A 479 48.22 18.56 -12.45
C ILE A 479 48.93 19.65 -11.67
N ARG A 480 49.68 19.26 -10.64
CA ARG A 480 50.45 20.15 -9.77
C ARG A 480 51.91 20.15 -10.19
N VAL A 481 52.52 21.32 -10.27
CA VAL A 481 53.93 21.50 -10.68
C VAL A 481 54.61 22.59 -9.85
N PHE A 482 55.93 22.66 -9.91
CA PHE A 482 56.71 23.77 -9.36
C PHE A 482 57.31 24.60 -10.49
N VAL A 483 57.08 25.91 -10.49
CA VAL A 483 57.75 26.83 -11.43
C VAL A 483 59.06 27.29 -10.80
N GLU A 484 60.16 27.20 -11.53
CA GLU A 484 61.47 27.74 -11.13
C GLU A 484 62.14 28.47 -12.31
N GLN A 485 62.42 29.76 -12.17
CA GLN A 485 63.15 30.51 -13.19
C GLN A 485 64.67 30.25 -13.09
N PRO A 486 65.39 30.15 -14.23
CA PRO A 486 66.83 30.01 -14.19
C PRO A 486 67.47 31.24 -13.52
N THR A 487 68.18 31.01 -12.41
CA THR A 487 68.96 32.06 -11.74
C THR A 487 70.10 32.50 -12.68
N PRO A 488 70.31 33.80 -12.94
CA PRO A 488 71.42 34.25 -13.78
C PRO A 488 72.74 33.81 -13.14
N THR A 489 73.54 33.05 -13.90
CA THR A 489 74.90 32.67 -13.48
C THR A 489 75.74 33.93 -13.30
N PRO A 490 76.38 34.17 -12.14
CA PRO A 490 77.22 35.35 -11.96
C PRO A 490 78.44 35.31 -12.89
N GLU A 491 78.74 36.45 -13.52
CA GLU A 491 79.91 36.66 -14.38
C GLU A 491 81.23 36.36 -13.62
N PRO A 492 82.19 35.61 -14.20
CA PRO A 492 83.43 35.27 -13.51
C PRO A 492 84.36 36.49 -13.34
N THR A 493 84.68 36.82 -12.10
CA THR A 493 85.73 37.80 -11.75
C THR A 493 87.12 37.25 -12.11
N LEU A 494 87.80 37.89 -13.07
CA LEU A 494 89.17 37.55 -13.47
C LEU A 494 90.15 37.68 -12.30
N THR A 495 90.76 36.56 -11.88
CA THR A 495 91.85 36.52 -10.91
C THR A 495 93.13 36.04 -11.61
N TRP A 496 94.16 36.89 -11.64
CA TRP A 496 95.48 36.54 -12.19
C TRP A 496 96.16 35.47 -11.32
N THR A 497 96.63 34.40 -11.97
CA THR A 497 97.39 33.30 -11.34
C THR A 497 98.86 33.38 -11.83
N PRO A 498 99.87 33.48 -10.95
CA PRO A 498 101.26 33.28 -11.35
C PRO A 498 101.58 31.79 -11.54
N GLU A 499 102.37 31.51 -12.56
CA GLU A 499 102.81 30.19 -13.04
C GLU A 499 103.69 29.44 -12.01
N PRO A 500 103.38 28.18 -11.65
CA PRO A 500 104.31 27.33 -10.92
C PRO A 500 104.91 26.19 -11.76
N THR A 501 106.22 26.08 -11.61
CA THR A 501 107.19 25.08 -12.06
C THR A 501 106.83 23.64 -11.67
N LEU A 502 107.13 22.69 -12.56
CA LEU A 502 107.04 21.24 -12.33
C LEU A 502 107.94 20.78 -11.17
N THR A 503 107.42 19.98 -10.24
CA THR A 503 108.22 19.25 -9.25
C THR A 503 107.57 17.89 -8.91
N PHE A 504 108.43 16.88 -8.77
CA PHE A 504 108.12 15.46 -8.65
C PHE A 504 107.45 15.04 -7.33
N THR A 505 106.65 13.98 -7.44
CA THR A 505 106.02 13.19 -6.38
C THR A 505 107.03 12.51 -5.44
N PRO A 506 106.84 12.59 -4.11
CA PRO A 506 107.31 11.57 -3.17
C PRO A 506 106.18 10.64 -2.67
N GLU A 507 106.55 9.39 -2.42
CA GLU A 507 105.76 8.27 -1.88
C GLU A 507 105.12 8.52 -0.50
N PRO A 508 104.09 7.75 -0.11
CA PRO A 508 103.28 8.00 1.08
C PRO A 508 104.01 7.66 2.39
N THR A 509 103.88 8.55 3.38
CA THR A 509 104.26 8.28 4.78
C THR A 509 103.00 8.08 5.61
N VAL A 510 102.93 6.93 6.29
CA VAL A 510 101.85 6.50 7.18
C VAL A 510 101.83 7.35 8.45
N THR A 511 100.67 7.84 8.86
CA THR A 511 100.45 8.37 10.23
C THR A 511 99.05 7.99 10.70
N PHE A 512 99.01 7.38 11.89
CA PHE A 512 97.82 6.83 12.56
C PHE A 512 96.89 7.95 13.06
N THR A 513 95.59 7.77 12.87
CA THR A 513 94.53 8.61 13.46
C THR A 513 93.76 7.80 14.50
N PRO A 514 93.47 8.35 15.70
CA PRO A 514 92.78 7.64 16.76
C PRO A 514 91.28 7.44 16.49
N GLU A 515 90.81 6.34 17.06
CA GLU A 515 89.48 5.72 17.06
C GLU A 515 88.35 6.65 17.57
N PRO A 516 87.27 6.85 16.80
CA PRO A 516 85.99 7.31 17.34
C PRO A 516 85.02 6.14 17.58
N THR A 517 84.47 6.15 18.79
CA THR A 517 83.46 5.29 19.39
C THR A 517 82.24 4.99 18.51
N LEU A 518 81.85 3.72 18.47
CA LEU A 518 80.65 3.17 17.82
C LEU A 518 79.36 3.83 18.34
N THR A 519 78.59 4.42 17.44
CA THR A 519 77.15 4.64 17.62
C THR A 519 76.44 3.88 16.49
N VAL A 520 75.64 2.88 16.88
CA VAL A 520 74.89 1.99 15.99
C VAL A 520 73.74 2.77 15.36
N ALA A 521 73.73 2.83 14.02
CA ALA A 521 72.56 3.24 13.25
C ALA A 521 71.59 2.04 13.11
N PRO A 522 70.27 2.25 13.21
CA PRO A 522 69.27 1.19 13.03
C PRO A 522 69.14 0.76 11.57
N GLU A 523 68.99 -0.55 11.36
CA GLU A 523 68.73 -1.21 10.08
C GLU A 523 67.35 -0.88 9.48
N PRO A 524 67.20 -0.99 8.14
CA PRO A 524 65.94 -0.74 7.44
C PRO A 524 64.89 -1.82 7.74
N PRO A 525 63.57 -1.50 7.68
CA PRO A 525 62.53 -2.48 7.93
C PRO A 525 62.45 -3.53 6.82
N THR A 526 62.51 -4.79 7.22
CA THR A 526 62.20 -6.01 6.46
C THR A 526 60.70 -6.06 6.10
N PRO A 527 60.32 -6.51 4.90
CA PRO A 527 58.92 -6.62 4.47
C PRO A 527 58.14 -7.71 5.21
N GLU A 528 56.89 -7.43 5.57
CA GLU A 528 55.92 -8.37 6.13
C GLU A 528 55.42 -9.39 5.08
N PRO A 529 55.09 -10.64 5.49
CA PRO A 529 54.53 -11.65 4.59
C PRO A 529 53.05 -11.40 4.30
N THR A 530 52.72 -11.37 3.01
CA THR A 530 51.34 -11.37 2.49
C THR A 530 50.74 -12.77 2.62
N TRP A 531 49.58 -12.87 3.30
CA TRP A 531 48.78 -14.09 3.35
C TRP A 531 47.86 -14.20 2.14
N THR A 532 48.02 -15.27 1.38
CA THR A 532 47.14 -15.70 0.28
C THR A 532 45.92 -16.44 0.83
N PRO A 533 44.67 -16.12 0.42
CA PRO A 533 43.53 -16.99 0.69
C PRO A 533 43.45 -18.14 -0.34
N GLU A 534 43.30 -19.37 0.17
CA GLU A 534 43.04 -20.62 -0.57
C GLU A 534 41.55 -21.04 -0.37
N PRO A 535 40.88 -21.75 -1.32
CA PRO A 535 39.43 -21.68 -1.49
C PRO A 535 38.63 -22.65 -0.60
N GLU A 536 37.38 -22.26 -0.30
CA GLU A 536 36.37 -23.11 0.36
C GLU A 536 35.77 -24.15 -0.60
N PRO A 537 35.61 -25.41 -0.16
CA PRO A 537 34.69 -26.36 -0.77
C PRO A 537 33.38 -26.56 0.01
N THR A 538 32.33 -26.81 -0.77
CA THR A 538 30.93 -27.18 -0.50
C THR A 538 30.67 -28.19 0.63
N PRO A 539 29.49 -28.13 1.30
CA PRO A 539 28.95 -29.28 2.01
C PRO A 539 27.60 -29.79 1.48
N THR A 540 27.44 -31.12 1.42
CA THR A 540 26.19 -31.90 1.43
C THR A 540 26.56 -33.33 1.91
N PRO A 541 25.63 -34.17 2.41
CA PRO A 541 24.81 -34.10 3.63
C PRO A 541 25.08 -35.34 4.55
N GLU A 542 24.53 -35.41 5.77
CA GLU A 542 23.97 -36.67 6.30
C GLU A 542 23.15 -36.51 7.59
N ALA A 543 22.33 -37.52 7.83
CA ALA A 543 21.11 -37.50 8.62
C ALA A 543 21.19 -38.27 9.96
N GLU A 544 20.17 -37.99 10.79
CA GLU A 544 19.41 -38.92 11.65
C GLU A 544 20.08 -39.54 12.90
N LEU A 545 19.50 -39.28 14.08
CA LEU A 545 19.14 -40.26 15.12
C LEU A 545 18.30 -39.57 16.25
N GLU A 546 17.14 -40.16 16.57
CA GLU A 546 16.18 -39.78 17.65
C GLU A 546 16.57 -40.35 19.06
N PRO A 547 15.71 -40.36 20.13
CA PRO A 547 15.40 -39.22 21.03
C PRO A 547 15.42 -39.57 22.56
N THR A 548 14.88 -38.64 23.38
CA THR A 548 14.35 -38.72 24.80
C THR A 548 15.32 -38.51 25.99
N PRO A 549 14.86 -37.99 27.18
CA PRO A 549 13.50 -37.61 27.57
C PRO A 549 13.27 -36.24 28.26
N THR A 550 11.97 -35.93 28.30
CA THR A 550 11.15 -34.89 28.96
C THR A 550 11.53 -34.45 30.38
N GLU A 551 11.43 -33.14 30.63
CA GLU A 551 11.23 -32.56 31.97
C GLU A 551 10.04 -31.57 31.98
N ALA A 552 9.39 -31.46 33.14
CA ALA A 552 8.02 -31.01 33.40
C ALA A 552 7.80 -29.47 33.40
N PRO A 553 6.54 -28.97 33.34
CA PRO A 553 6.24 -27.54 33.26
C PRO A 553 6.22 -26.84 34.64
N PRO A 554 6.44 -25.51 34.71
CA PRO A 554 6.41 -24.77 35.97
C PRO A 554 4.99 -24.46 36.47
N GLN A 555 4.84 -24.46 37.79
CA GLN A 555 3.62 -24.16 38.56
C GLN A 555 3.32 -22.63 38.64
N PRO A 556 2.06 -22.23 38.93
CA PRO A 556 1.62 -20.84 38.94
C PRO A 556 1.95 -20.07 40.24
N THR A 557 2.14 -18.76 40.09
CA THR A 557 2.45 -17.75 41.13
C THR A 557 1.17 -17.29 41.86
N PRO A 558 1.21 -16.89 43.15
CA PRO A 558 0.03 -16.83 44.01
C PRO A 558 -0.77 -15.51 43.94
N THR A 559 -2.07 -15.67 44.17
CA THR A 559 -3.12 -14.65 44.29
C THR A 559 -2.95 -13.77 45.54
N TRP A 560 -3.13 -12.46 45.37
CA TRP A 560 -3.12 -11.48 46.46
C TRP A 560 -4.57 -11.08 46.80
N THR A 561 -4.99 -11.34 48.03
CA THR A 561 -6.24 -10.83 48.63
C THR A 561 -5.96 -9.59 49.49
N PRO A 562 -6.75 -8.51 49.39
CA PRO A 562 -6.89 -7.56 50.47
C PRO A 562 -8.17 -7.84 51.27
N GLN A 563 -8.00 -8.08 52.57
CA GLN A 563 -9.06 -7.95 53.58
C GLN A 563 -9.13 -6.50 54.06
N GLY A 564 -10.36 -5.96 54.14
CA GLY A 564 -10.68 -4.70 54.80
C GLY A 564 -12.19 -4.63 55.04
N GLU A 565 -12.60 -4.86 56.28
CA GLU A 565 -13.95 -4.71 56.81
C GLU A 565 -14.50 -3.29 56.61
N VAL A 566 -15.83 -3.13 56.42
CA VAL A 566 -16.76 -2.32 57.25
C VAL A 566 -18.22 -2.51 56.76
N MET A 567 -19.07 -3.08 57.63
CA MET A 567 -20.54 -2.92 57.84
C MET A 567 -21.55 -2.98 56.66
N PRO A 568 -22.60 -3.83 56.72
CA PRO A 568 -23.78 -3.72 55.87
C PRO A 568 -24.90 -2.90 56.54
N ALA A 569 -25.60 -2.08 55.75
CA ALA A 569 -26.88 -1.48 56.11
C ALA A 569 -28.05 -2.39 55.67
N GLU A 570 -29.09 -2.43 56.49
CA GLU A 570 -30.25 -3.30 56.43
C GLU A 570 -31.32 -2.88 55.40
N THR A 571 -31.98 -3.91 54.82
CA THR A 571 -33.40 -4.02 54.40
C THR A 571 -33.96 -3.30 53.15
N PRO A 572 -35.06 -3.81 52.53
CA PRO A 572 -35.39 -5.21 52.20
C PRO A 572 -35.95 -5.39 50.77
N GLU A 573 -35.78 -6.59 50.18
CA GLU A 573 -36.52 -7.05 49.00
C GLU A 573 -37.87 -7.69 49.40
N PRO A 574 -38.96 -7.46 48.64
CA PRO A 574 -40.25 -8.10 48.90
C PRO A 574 -40.31 -9.53 48.36
N THR A 575 -40.72 -10.43 49.24
CA THR A 575 -41.04 -11.84 48.99
C THR A 575 -42.41 -11.95 48.32
N TRP A 576 -42.49 -12.66 47.19
CA TRP A 576 -43.75 -13.16 46.62
C TRP A 576 -43.67 -14.69 46.49
N THR A 577 -44.50 -15.37 47.26
CA THR A 577 -44.80 -16.81 47.18
C THR A 577 -45.99 -17.04 46.24
N PRO A 578 -46.00 -18.08 45.39
CA PRO A 578 -47.23 -18.59 44.78
C PRO A 578 -47.83 -19.72 45.62
N GLU A 579 -49.13 -19.62 45.91
CA GLU A 579 -49.96 -20.65 46.55
C GLU A 579 -50.18 -21.87 45.65
N GLU A 580 -50.21 -23.03 46.31
CA GLU A 580 -50.68 -24.32 45.78
C GLU A 580 -52.13 -24.26 45.32
N SER A 581 -52.44 -24.94 44.21
CA SER A 581 -53.81 -25.36 43.91
C SER A 581 -53.87 -26.84 43.58
N VAL A 582 -54.93 -27.43 44.13
CA VAL A 582 -55.18 -28.85 44.40
C VAL A 582 -55.78 -29.56 43.17
N ALA A 583 -55.35 -30.79 42.94
CA ALA A 583 -55.96 -31.73 41.99
C ALA A 583 -57.26 -32.36 42.52
N PRO A 584 -58.09 -32.96 41.65
CA PRO A 584 -58.85 -34.13 42.06
C PRO A 584 -58.59 -35.36 41.17
N GLU A 585 -58.78 -36.50 41.82
CA GLU A 585 -58.43 -37.85 41.42
C GLU A 585 -59.64 -38.62 40.84
N GLU A 586 -59.29 -39.74 40.19
CA GLU A 586 -60.07 -40.96 39.93
C GLU A 586 -60.79 -41.19 38.58
N THR A 587 -60.45 -42.38 38.05
CA THR A 587 -60.90 -43.11 36.85
C THR A 587 -62.02 -44.11 37.22
N PRO A 588 -62.61 -44.92 36.29
CA PRO A 588 -61.99 -46.21 35.93
C PRO A 588 -62.29 -46.82 34.51
N THR A 589 -61.41 -47.77 34.12
CA THR A 589 -61.62 -49.04 33.36
C THR A 589 -61.77 -49.12 31.81
N GLU A 590 -60.66 -49.55 31.14
CA GLU A 590 -60.37 -50.70 30.22
C GLU A 590 -61.43 -51.36 29.25
N PRO A 591 -61.05 -52.21 28.24
CA PRO A 591 -59.71 -52.69 27.81
C PRO A 591 -59.43 -52.77 26.28
N ALA A 592 -58.23 -53.28 25.98
CA ALA A 592 -57.47 -53.43 24.74
C ALA A 592 -58.01 -54.37 23.63
N ALA A 593 -57.45 -54.21 22.41
CA ALA A 593 -57.25 -55.30 21.45
C ALA A 593 -56.04 -55.02 20.52
N GLU A 594 -55.07 -55.94 20.53
CA GLU A 594 -53.93 -56.01 19.60
C GLU A 594 -54.28 -56.73 18.28
N GLY A 595 -53.59 -56.33 17.21
CA GLY A 595 -52.93 -57.27 16.30
C GLY A 595 -53.56 -57.53 14.92
N ARG A 596 -52.88 -57.09 13.85
CA ARG A 596 -52.29 -57.99 12.83
C ARG A 596 -51.48 -57.24 11.75
N LEU A 597 -50.26 -57.74 11.56
CA LEU A 597 -49.29 -57.50 10.49
C LEU A 597 -49.82 -57.75 9.06
N ARG A 598 -49.32 -57.00 8.06
CA ARG A 598 -48.81 -57.53 6.76
C ARG A 598 -47.80 -56.56 6.09
N PRO A 599 -46.87 -57.06 5.24
CA PRO A 599 -45.57 -56.43 4.99
C PRO A 599 -45.37 -55.75 3.63
N ARG A 600 -44.25 -55.02 3.56
CA ARG A 600 -43.65 -54.20 2.48
C ARG A 600 -43.47 -54.90 1.11
N ARG A 601 -43.50 -54.08 0.04
CA ARG A 601 -42.80 -54.30 -1.26
C ARG A 601 -42.13 -52.99 -1.73
N PRO A 602 -41.00 -53.04 -2.48
CA PRO A 602 -40.09 -51.91 -2.73
C PRO A 602 -40.37 -51.16 -4.05
N PRO A 603 -39.80 -49.95 -4.26
CA PRO A 603 -39.93 -49.24 -5.53
C PRO A 603 -38.93 -49.71 -6.59
N ARG A 604 -39.37 -49.67 -7.85
CA ARG A 604 -38.60 -49.97 -9.06
C ARG A 604 -37.88 -48.73 -9.59
N ASN A 605 -36.64 -48.92 -10.01
CA ASN A 605 -35.86 -48.02 -10.87
C ASN A 605 -36.52 -47.85 -12.25
N ALA A 606 -36.48 -46.63 -12.79
CA ALA A 606 -36.54 -46.36 -14.22
C ALA A 606 -35.63 -45.18 -14.58
N ARG A 607 -34.69 -45.42 -15.49
CA ARG A 607 -33.87 -44.42 -16.20
C ARG A 607 -34.74 -43.66 -17.21
N PRO A 608 -34.42 -42.41 -17.57
CA PRO A 608 -35.06 -41.72 -18.68
C PRO A 608 -34.40 -42.06 -20.03
N THR A 609 -35.23 -42.24 -21.05
CA THR A 609 -34.87 -42.29 -22.47
C THR A 609 -34.98 -40.90 -23.10
N GLU A 610 -33.96 -40.54 -23.88
CA GLU A 610 -33.93 -39.38 -24.78
C GLU A 610 -34.97 -39.51 -25.91
N SER A 611 -35.49 -38.38 -26.41
CA SER A 611 -35.27 -37.93 -27.80
C SER A 611 -36.16 -36.72 -28.20
N THR A 612 -35.48 -35.71 -28.75
CA THR A 612 -35.84 -34.83 -29.90
C THR A 612 -37.21 -34.11 -29.98
N HIS A 613 -37.19 -32.77 -30.07
CA HIS A 613 -37.25 -32.06 -31.36
C HIS A 613 -37.05 -30.53 -31.23
N ALA A 614 -36.40 -29.99 -32.25
CA ALA A 614 -36.09 -28.58 -32.49
C ALA A 614 -37.30 -27.76 -32.97
N PHE A 615 -37.24 -26.43 -32.78
CA PHE A 615 -37.81 -25.47 -33.74
C PHE A 615 -36.97 -24.18 -33.81
N THR A 616 -36.57 -23.90 -35.04
CA THR A 616 -36.03 -22.66 -35.61
C THR A 616 -37.06 -21.52 -35.63
N ALA A 617 -36.64 -20.25 -35.54
CA ALA A 617 -36.71 -19.27 -36.65
C ALA A 617 -36.59 -17.81 -36.18
N ASP A 618 -35.84 -17.08 -37.02
CA ASP A 618 -35.73 -15.63 -37.21
C ASP A 618 -37.00 -14.78 -36.98
N ALA A 619 -36.79 -13.51 -36.60
CA ALA A 619 -37.27 -12.36 -37.38
C ALA A 619 -36.65 -11.04 -36.90
N THR A 620 -35.96 -10.38 -37.85
CA THR A 620 -35.82 -8.93 -38.12
C THR A 620 -35.41 -7.95 -37.02
#